data_AF-A9IGX9-F1
#
_entry.id   AF-A9IGX9-F1
#
_cell.length_a   1.000
_cell.length_b   1.000
_cell.length_c   1.000
_cell.angle_alpha   90.00
_cell.angle_beta   90.00
_cell.angle_gamma   90.00
#
_symmetry.space_group_name_H-M   'P 1'
#
loop_
_entity.id
_entity.type
_entity.pdbx_description
1 polymer ?
#
loop_
_entity_poly.entity_id
_entity_poly.type
_entity_poly.pdbx_seq_one_letter_code
_entity_poly.pdbx_strand_id
1 'polypeptide(L)'
;MTYCVAACLDAGLVFLSDSRTNAGVDQVSVARKLNVFEQPGDRVMVLLTSGNLAISQAVVNLLAQLDSDSPDSLWSAPDMYEAARRVGEAVRRVHDRDAEALSEHGVDFNINLIFGGQIGAERGRLFQIYSAGNFIESSPDVPYVQIGEAKYGKPILDRVLRPDTSLDEAAKCALISMDSTLRSNISVGLPLDMLVYESGALRVTHFAHIDEDNEYFRMIRKTWGERLRQVFGEIADPSWTQAQSTGSLAAAGRLHQPHRLTPGGGAADPAPLQVLAQDPGGTQAS
;
A
#
# COMPACT_ATOMS: atom_id res chain seq x y z
N MET A 1 -2.31 9.26 -8.68
CA MET A 1 -3.11 10.06 -7.71
C MET A 1 -4.05 9.14 -6.93
N THR A 2 -3.51 8.17 -6.20
CA THR A 2 -4.30 7.22 -5.39
C THR A 2 -3.33 6.40 -4.55
N TYR A 3 -3.69 6.06 -3.31
CA TYR A 3 -3.09 4.97 -2.57
C TYR A 3 -4.18 4.18 -1.84
N CYS A 4 -4.22 2.87 -2.07
CA CYS A 4 -5.05 1.95 -1.31
C CYS A 4 -4.21 0.76 -0.84
N VAL A 5 -4.55 0.25 0.34
CA VAL A 5 -3.92 -0.93 0.94
C VAL A 5 -4.99 -1.80 1.58
N ALA A 6 -4.82 -3.11 1.49
CA ALA A 6 -5.60 -4.05 2.28
C ALA A 6 -4.71 -5.17 2.83
N ALA A 7 -5.07 -5.68 3.99
CA ALA A 7 -4.40 -6.80 4.65
C ALA A 7 -5.39 -7.96 4.89
N CYS A 8 -4.90 -9.18 4.73
CA CYS A 8 -5.60 -10.43 5.00
C CYS A 8 -4.85 -11.21 6.09
N LEU A 9 -5.46 -11.31 7.26
CA LEU A 9 -4.88 -11.83 8.49
C LEU A 9 -5.74 -12.98 9.01
N ASP A 10 -5.22 -13.75 9.96
CA ASP A 10 -5.96 -14.85 10.58
C ASP A 10 -7.22 -14.33 11.31
N ALA A 11 -7.15 -13.12 11.87
CA ALA A 11 -8.27 -12.47 12.55
C ALA A 11 -9.31 -11.84 11.60
N GLY A 12 -8.99 -11.63 10.32
CA GLY A 12 -9.88 -10.99 9.35
C GLY A 12 -9.17 -10.08 8.36
N LEU A 13 -9.85 -9.01 7.93
CA LEU A 13 -9.42 -8.14 6.85
C LEU A 13 -9.39 -6.67 7.29
N VAL A 14 -8.41 -5.92 6.81
CA VAL A 14 -8.31 -4.47 6.98
C VAL A 14 -8.18 -3.82 5.61
N PHE A 15 -8.96 -2.78 5.35
CA PHE A 15 -8.94 -2.01 4.10
C PHE A 15 -8.75 -0.52 4.42
N LEU A 16 -7.93 0.16 3.63
CA LEU A 16 -7.73 1.60 3.73
C LEU A 16 -7.54 2.20 2.34
N SER A 17 -8.30 3.26 2.03
CA SER A 17 -8.15 4.02 0.79
C SER A 17 -8.12 5.51 1.05
N ASP A 18 -7.26 6.22 0.31
CA ASP A 18 -7.35 7.68 0.18
C ASP A 18 -8.49 8.08 -0.78
N SER A 19 -8.87 9.36 -0.83
CA SER A 19 -9.96 9.84 -1.69
C SER A 19 -9.52 10.86 -2.76
N ARG A 20 -8.30 11.40 -2.68
CA ARG A 20 -7.82 12.36 -3.67
C ARG A 20 -7.72 11.72 -5.04
N THR A 21 -8.32 12.34 -6.05
CA THR A 21 -8.40 11.76 -7.40
C THR A 21 -8.16 12.82 -8.45
N ASN A 22 -7.53 12.41 -9.56
CA ASN A 22 -7.41 13.22 -10.76
C ASN A 22 -8.62 12.98 -11.68
N ALA A 23 -9.42 14.02 -11.92
CA ALA A 23 -10.53 13.98 -12.86
C ALA A 23 -10.21 14.69 -14.20
N GLY A 24 -9.00 15.22 -14.38
CA GLY A 24 -8.58 15.95 -15.58
C GLY A 24 -7.47 16.95 -15.28
N VAL A 25 -6.97 17.65 -16.32
CA VAL A 25 -6.00 18.73 -16.14
C VAL A 25 -6.59 19.77 -15.18
N ASP A 26 -5.87 20.04 -14.08
CA ASP A 26 -6.26 20.94 -12.98
C ASP A 26 -7.53 20.56 -12.20
N GLN A 27 -8.08 19.36 -12.39
CA GLN A 27 -9.24 18.89 -11.65
C GLN A 27 -8.85 17.82 -10.62
N VAL A 28 -8.39 18.30 -9.46
CA VAL A 28 -8.23 17.45 -8.27
C VAL A 28 -9.52 17.46 -7.48
N SER A 29 -10.16 16.30 -7.34
CA SER A 29 -11.41 16.14 -6.61
C SER A 29 -11.30 15.05 -5.54
N VAL A 30 -12.35 14.95 -4.72
CA VAL A 30 -12.53 13.90 -3.72
C VAL A 30 -13.50 12.87 -4.29
N ALA A 31 -13.05 11.63 -4.46
CA ALA A 31 -13.88 10.51 -4.87
C ALA A 31 -13.62 9.32 -3.95
N ARG A 32 -14.69 8.67 -3.47
CA ARG A 32 -14.60 7.48 -2.65
C ARG A 32 -14.05 6.32 -3.48
N LYS A 33 -13.03 5.64 -2.94
CA LYS A 33 -12.37 4.51 -3.61
C LYS A 33 -12.64 3.17 -2.95
N LEU A 34 -13.33 3.14 -1.81
CA LEU A 34 -13.76 1.94 -1.10
C LEU A 34 -15.27 1.70 -1.34
N ASN A 35 -15.61 0.55 -1.91
CA ASN A 35 -16.98 0.12 -2.17
C ASN A 35 -17.26 -1.19 -1.44
N VAL A 36 -18.47 -1.36 -0.91
CA VAL A 36 -18.86 -2.53 -0.12
C VAL A 36 -20.10 -3.20 -0.74
N PHE A 37 -20.03 -4.51 -0.88
CA PHE A 37 -21.14 -5.39 -1.23
C PHE A 37 -21.40 -6.28 -0.01
N GLU A 38 -22.47 -6.00 0.72
CA GLU A 38 -22.79 -6.66 1.99
C GLU A 38 -24.18 -7.27 1.94
N GLN A 39 -24.25 -8.55 2.29
CA GLN A 39 -25.50 -9.25 2.61
C GLN A 39 -25.30 -9.89 3.98
N PRO A 40 -25.79 -9.25 5.06
CA PRO A 40 -25.49 -9.68 6.42
C PRO A 40 -25.85 -11.15 6.67
N GLY A 41 -24.91 -11.89 7.25
CA GLY A 41 -25.05 -13.32 7.53
C GLY A 41 -24.74 -14.24 6.33
N ASP A 42 -24.47 -13.69 5.15
CA ASP A 42 -24.08 -14.45 3.97
C ASP A 42 -22.72 -14.02 3.42
N ARG A 43 -22.52 -12.74 3.09
CA ARG A 43 -21.27 -12.26 2.48
C ARG A 43 -20.93 -10.81 2.79
N VAL A 44 -19.63 -10.53 2.82
CA VAL A 44 -19.06 -9.18 2.81
C VAL A 44 -17.94 -9.17 1.79
N MET A 45 -18.04 -8.31 0.79
CA MET A 45 -17.01 -8.11 -0.22
C MET A 45 -16.71 -6.62 -0.34
N VAL A 46 -15.42 -6.29 -0.43
CA VAL A 46 -14.92 -4.92 -0.45
C VAL A 46 -14.05 -4.75 -1.70
N LEU A 47 -14.27 -3.65 -2.42
CA LEU A 47 -13.55 -3.31 -3.64
C LEU A 47 -12.89 -1.94 -3.47
N LEU A 48 -11.56 -1.91 -3.53
CA LEU A 48 -10.76 -0.68 -3.59
C LEU A 48 -10.34 -0.38 -5.03
N THR A 49 -10.42 0.88 -5.45
CA THR A 49 -10.14 1.29 -6.83
C THR A 49 -8.91 2.19 -6.94
N SER A 50 -8.16 2.05 -8.04
CA SER A 50 -7.10 2.98 -8.44
C SER A 50 -6.95 3.02 -9.96
N GLY A 51 -6.35 4.09 -10.48
CA GLY A 51 -6.17 4.31 -11.91
C GLY A 51 -7.10 5.40 -12.44
N ASN A 52 -7.61 5.21 -13.65
CA ASN A 52 -8.52 6.16 -14.28
C ASN A 52 -9.90 6.14 -13.57
N LEU A 53 -10.37 7.31 -13.13
CA LEU A 53 -11.62 7.46 -12.40
C LEU A 53 -12.82 6.98 -13.22
N ALA A 54 -12.92 7.37 -14.49
CA ALA A 54 -14.04 6.99 -15.35
C ALA A 54 -14.11 5.47 -15.57
N ILE A 55 -12.96 4.82 -15.79
CA ILE A 55 -12.88 3.36 -15.93
C ILE A 55 -13.31 2.68 -14.62
N SER A 56 -12.76 3.11 -13.48
CA SER A 56 -13.10 2.49 -12.19
C SER A 56 -14.57 2.66 -11.81
N GLN A 57 -15.16 3.82 -12.06
CA GLN A 57 -16.60 4.05 -11.86
C GLN A 57 -17.45 3.20 -12.81
N ALA A 58 -17.03 3.03 -14.07
CA ALA A 58 -17.74 2.16 -15.00
C ALA A 58 -17.73 0.69 -14.54
N VAL A 59 -16.60 0.20 -14.03
CA VAL A 59 -16.50 -1.16 -13.46
C VAL A 59 -17.39 -1.32 -12.23
N VAL A 60 -17.33 -0.38 -11.28
CA VAL A 60 -18.18 -0.40 -10.07
C VAL A 60 -19.67 -0.37 -10.45
N ASN A 61 -20.06 0.49 -11.39
CA ASN A 61 -21.44 0.59 -11.85
C ASN A 61 -21.92 -0.70 -12.52
N LEU A 62 -21.08 -1.35 -13.33
CA LEU A 62 -21.43 -2.63 -13.96
C LEU A 62 -21.68 -3.71 -12.91
N LEU A 63 -20.81 -3.78 -11.89
CA LEU A 63 -20.94 -4.74 -10.79
C LEU A 63 -22.18 -4.47 -9.93
N ALA A 64 -22.55 -3.20 -9.73
CA ALA A 64 -23.70 -2.79 -8.93
C ALA A 64 -25.05 -2.98 -9.65
N GLN A 65 -25.07 -3.07 -10.99
CA GLN A 65 -26.30 -3.23 -11.77
C GLN A 65 -26.88 -4.64 -11.75
N LEU A 66 -26.05 -5.67 -11.49
CA LEU A 66 -26.47 -7.07 -11.51
C LEU A 66 -26.98 -7.48 -10.13
N ASP A 67 -28.23 -7.92 -10.03
CA ASP A 67 -28.83 -8.48 -8.82
C ASP A 67 -28.51 -9.98 -8.64
N SER A 68 -29.03 -10.61 -7.58
CA SER A 68 -28.80 -12.03 -7.28
C SER A 68 -29.35 -13.00 -8.33
N ASP A 69 -30.29 -12.56 -9.16
CA ASP A 69 -30.91 -13.42 -10.18
C ASP A 69 -30.00 -13.55 -11.42
N SER A 70 -29.05 -12.63 -11.58
CA SER A 70 -28.03 -12.74 -12.61
C SER A 70 -26.95 -13.78 -12.22
N PRO A 71 -26.68 -14.79 -13.07
CA PRO A 71 -25.64 -15.78 -12.81
C PRO A 71 -24.23 -15.17 -12.79
N ASP A 72 -24.05 -13.96 -13.34
CA ASP A 72 -22.78 -13.22 -13.40
C ASP A 72 -22.62 -12.22 -12.24
N SER A 73 -23.60 -12.08 -11.35
CA SER A 73 -23.56 -11.07 -10.28
C SER A 73 -22.63 -11.42 -9.12
N LEU A 74 -22.03 -10.44 -8.46
CA LEU A 74 -21.31 -10.70 -7.20
C LEU A 74 -22.20 -11.33 -6.12
N TRP A 75 -23.51 -11.08 -6.14
CA TRP A 75 -24.48 -11.61 -5.16
C TRP A 75 -24.78 -13.10 -5.35
N SER A 76 -24.51 -13.66 -6.53
CA SER A 76 -24.71 -15.10 -6.83
C SER A 76 -23.39 -15.88 -6.88
N ALA A 77 -22.25 -15.23 -6.62
CA ALA A 77 -20.95 -15.89 -6.64
C ALA A 77 -20.89 -16.98 -5.54
N PRO A 78 -20.46 -18.21 -5.86
CA PRO A 78 -20.41 -19.31 -4.90
C PRO A 78 -19.24 -19.19 -3.90
N ASP A 79 -18.15 -18.55 -4.32
CA ASP A 79 -16.95 -18.33 -3.52
C ASP A 79 -16.23 -17.04 -3.96
N MET A 80 -15.22 -16.65 -3.18
CA MET A 80 -14.48 -15.41 -3.42
C MET A 80 -13.61 -15.43 -4.69
N TYR A 81 -13.23 -16.62 -5.19
CA TYR A 81 -12.47 -16.74 -6.44
C TYR A 81 -13.37 -16.45 -7.65
N GLU A 82 -14.55 -17.05 -7.69
CA GLU A 82 -15.56 -16.76 -8.72
C GLU A 82 -16.02 -15.31 -8.66
N ALA A 83 -16.14 -14.72 -7.47
CA ALA A 83 -16.38 -13.29 -7.32
C ALA A 83 -15.24 -12.45 -7.93
N ALA A 84 -13.97 -12.78 -7.66
CA ALA A 84 -12.81 -12.09 -8.26
C ALA A 84 -12.77 -12.25 -9.79
N ARG A 85 -13.14 -13.43 -10.30
CA ARG A 85 -13.28 -13.70 -11.75
C ARG A 85 -14.32 -12.77 -12.39
N ARG A 86 -15.48 -12.58 -11.76
CA ARG A 86 -16.54 -11.66 -12.22
C ARG A 86 -16.09 -10.20 -12.19
N VAL A 87 -15.31 -9.79 -11.19
CA VAL A 87 -14.67 -8.45 -11.18
C VAL A 87 -13.71 -8.29 -12.36
N GLY A 88 -12.89 -9.31 -12.66
CA GLY A 88 -12.00 -9.32 -13.82
C GLY A 88 -12.75 -9.26 -15.16
N GLU A 89 -13.88 -9.94 -15.27
CA GLU A 89 -14.77 -9.85 -16.44
C GLU A 89 -15.39 -8.46 -16.60
N ALA A 90 -15.78 -7.82 -15.50
CA ALA A 90 -16.26 -6.44 -15.53
C ALA A 90 -15.18 -5.48 -16.06
N VAL A 91 -13.92 -5.65 -15.65
CA VAL A 91 -12.79 -4.88 -16.20
C VAL A 91 -12.67 -5.09 -17.71
N ARG A 92 -12.75 -6.33 -18.19
CA ARG A 92 -12.67 -6.64 -19.63
C ARG A 92 -13.83 -6.04 -20.42
N ARG A 93 -15.06 -6.11 -19.91
CA ARG A 93 -16.24 -5.50 -20.55
C ARG A 93 -16.09 -3.98 -20.70
N VAL A 94 -15.50 -3.30 -19.71
CA VAL A 94 -15.21 -1.86 -19.80
C VAL A 94 -14.05 -1.59 -20.76
N HIS A 95 -13.03 -2.43 -20.77
CA HIS A 95 -11.93 -2.36 -21.73
C HIS A 95 -12.42 -2.48 -23.17
N ASP A 96 -13.24 -3.49 -23.48
CA ASP A 96 -13.79 -3.72 -24.83
C ASP A 96 -14.63 -2.53 -25.33
N ARG A 97 -15.22 -1.76 -24.42
CA ARG A 97 -16.03 -0.58 -24.73
C ARG A 97 -15.18 0.68 -24.94
N ASP A 98 -14.19 0.92 -24.08
CA ASP A 98 -13.56 2.24 -23.94
C ASP A 98 -12.10 2.29 -24.42
N ALA A 99 -11.38 1.16 -24.43
CA ALA A 99 -9.92 1.18 -24.59
C ALA A 99 -9.46 1.73 -25.95
N GLU A 100 -10.17 1.41 -27.04
CA GLU A 100 -9.86 1.92 -28.38
C GLU A 100 -9.99 3.44 -28.43
N ALA A 101 -11.15 3.97 -28.01
CA ALA A 101 -11.40 5.41 -27.99
C ALA A 101 -10.43 6.18 -27.06
N LEU A 102 -10.07 5.60 -25.91
CA LEU A 102 -9.07 6.19 -25.01
C LEU A 102 -7.69 6.24 -25.67
N SER A 103 -7.29 5.15 -26.34
CA SER A 103 -6.02 5.09 -27.06
C SER A 103 -5.93 6.11 -28.19
N GLU A 104 -7.02 6.34 -28.94
CA GLU A 104 -7.09 7.38 -29.98
C GLU A 104 -6.83 8.80 -29.43
N HIS A 105 -7.17 9.03 -28.16
CA HIS A 105 -6.95 10.30 -27.46
C HIS A 105 -5.67 10.31 -26.62
N GLY A 106 -4.80 9.29 -26.76
CA GLY A 106 -3.53 9.20 -26.04
C GLY A 106 -3.68 8.91 -24.55
N VAL A 107 -4.77 8.28 -24.13
CA VAL A 107 -5.03 7.90 -22.74
C VAL A 107 -4.92 6.38 -22.60
N ASP A 108 -4.05 5.93 -21.70
CA ASP A 108 -3.91 4.50 -21.41
C ASP A 108 -5.11 3.96 -20.62
N PHE A 109 -5.55 2.75 -20.97
CA PHE A 109 -6.50 1.99 -20.15
C PHE A 109 -5.80 1.49 -18.87
N ASN A 110 -5.93 2.25 -17.79
CA ASN A 110 -5.25 1.97 -16.53
C ASN A 110 -6.25 1.81 -15.38
N ILE A 111 -6.33 0.59 -14.83
CA ILE A 111 -7.11 0.27 -13.64
C ILE A 111 -6.42 -0.82 -12.83
N ASN A 112 -6.33 -0.62 -11.52
CA ASN A 112 -5.93 -1.67 -10.59
C ASN A 112 -6.91 -1.69 -9.43
N LEU A 113 -7.32 -2.89 -9.02
CA LEU A 113 -8.31 -3.08 -7.98
C LEU A 113 -7.76 -3.99 -6.88
N ILE A 114 -8.17 -3.73 -5.66
CA ILE A 114 -8.07 -4.70 -4.57
C ILE A 114 -9.48 -5.20 -4.29
N PHE A 115 -9.67 -6.51 -4.28
CA PHE A 115 -10.95 -7.11 -3.97
C PHE A 115 -10.76 -8.13 -2.87
N GLY A 116 -11.52 -8.04 -1.78
CA GLY A 116 -11.40 -8.99 -0.69
C GLY A 116 -12.66 -9.09 0.12
N GLY A 117 -12.80 -10.15 0.90
CA GLY A 117 -14.04 -10.43 1.60
C GLY A 117 -14.13 -11.86 2.10
N GLN A 118 -15.34 -12.23 2.49
CA GLN A 118 -15.71 -13.56 2.94
C GLN A 118 -17.14 -13.88 2.47
N ILE A 119 -17.34 -15.09 1.95
CA ILE A 119 -18.64 -15.65 1.57
C ILE A 119 -18.90 -16.91 2.40
N GLY A 120 -20.03 -16.93 3.12
CA GLY A 120 -20.46 -18.02 3.98
C GLY A 120 -19.37 -18.49 4.94
N ALA A 121 -19.09 -19.79 4.91
CA ALA A 121 -18.08 -20.43 5.75
C ALA A 121 -16.66 -20.42 5.15
N GLU A 122 -16.43 -19.77 4.01
CA GLU A 122 -15.09 -19.63 3.44
C GLU A 122 -14.21 -18.78 4.38
N ARG A 123 -12.88 -18.96 4.32
CA ARG A 123 -11.96 -18.02 4.96
C ARG A 123 -12.00 -16.66 4.25
N GLY A 124 -11.54 -15.61 4.94
CA GLY A 124 -11.25 -14.34 4.30
C GLY A 124 -10.22 -14.51 3.16
N ARG A 125 -10.49 -13.87 2.02
CA ARG A 125 -9.60 -13.88 0.84
C ARG A 125 -9.42 -12.47 0.30
N LEU A 126 -8.27 -12.22 -0.32
CA LEU A 126 -7.86 -10.92 -0.81
C LEU A 126 -7.10 -11.07 -2.13
N PHE A 127 -7.50 -10.28 -3.13
CA PHE A 127 -7.02 -10.35 -4.50
C PHE A 127 -6.59 -8.98 -5.01
N GLN A 128 -5.60 -9.00 -5.92
CA GLN A 128 -5.23 -7.86 -6.75
C GLN A 128 -5.68 -8.13 -8.19
N ILE A 129 -6.56 -7.29 -8.74
CA ILE A 129 -7.00 -7.38 -10.14
C ILE A 129 -6.23 -6.34 -10.97
N TYR A 130 -5.66 -6.78 -12.09
CA TYR A 130 -4.91 -5.96 -13.02
C TYR A 130 -5.77 -5.46 -14.19
N SER A 131 -5.28 -4.49 -14.96
CA SER A 131 -5.98 -3.92 -16.13
C SER A 131 -6.41 -4.97 -17.17
N ALA A 132 -5.73 -6.12 -17.26
CA ALA A 132 -6.09 -7.22 -18.17
C ALA A 132 -7.23 -8.12 -17.62
N GLY A 133 -7.77 -7.80 -16.43
CA GLY A 133 -8.81 -8.56 -15.75
C GLY A 133 -8.34 -9.89 -15.15
N ASN A 134 -7.06 -10.24 -15.25
CA ASN A 134 -6.46 -11.31 -14.46
C ASN A 134 -6.13 -10.81 -13.04
N PHE A 135 -5.88 -11.74 -12.12
CA PHE A 135 -5.64 -11.41 -10.73
C PHE A 135 -4.69 -12.40 -10.05
N ILE A 136 -4.14 -11.96 -8.92
CA ILE A 136 -3.42 -12.79 -7.94
C ILE A 136 -4.13 -12.74 -6.59
N GLU A 137 -3.90 -13.75 -5.74
CA GLU A 137 -4.37 -13.78 -4.35
C GLU A 137 -3.19 -13.52 -3.40
N SER A 138 -3.44 -12.80 -2.30
CA SER A 138 -2.44 -12.64 -1.23
C SER A 138 -2.12 -13.97 -0.57
N SER A 139 -0.87 -14.19 -0.17
CA SER A 139 -0.44 -15.37 0.57
C SER A 139 -0.14 -15.04 2.03
N PRO A 140 -0.04 -16.04 2.93
CA PRO A 140 0.43 -15.81 4.30
C PRO A 140 1.84 -15.20 4.37
N ASP A 141 2.71 -15.46 3.37
CA ASP A 141 4.05 -14.85 3.31
C ASP A 141 4.01 -13.34 3.06
N VAL A 142 2.99 -12.88 2.33
CA VAL A 142 2.75 -11.46 2.03
C VAL A 142 1.26 -11.17 2.25
N PRO A 143 0.83 -10.93 3.51
CA PRO A 143 -0.58 -10.88 3.89
C PRO A 143 -1.23 -9.53 3.52
N TYR A 144 -0.74 -8.81 2.53
CA TYR A 144 -1.27 -7.51 2.14
C TYR A 144 -1.07 -7.22 0.65
N VAL A 145 -1.91 -6.33 0.12
CA VAL A 145 -1.85 -5.83 -1.26
C VAL A 145 -1.92 -4.31 -1.24
N GLN A 146 -1.22 -3.67 -2.18
CA GLN A 146 -1.25 -2.23 -2.39
C GLN A 146 -1.52 -1.90 -3.85
N ILE A 147 -2.24 -0.80 -4.10
CA ILE A 147 -2.46 -0.23 -5.45
C ILE A 147 -2.27 1.29 -5.43
N GLY A 148 -1.90 1.87 -6.57
CA GLY A 148 -1.54 3.28 -6.69
C GLY A 148 -0.10 3.58 -6.26
N GLU A 149 0.12 4.66 -5.49
CA GLU A 149 1.42 5.15 -5.02
C GLU A 149 1.98 4.32 -3.84
N ALA A 150 2.12 3.00 -4.03
CA ALA A 150 2.39 2.02 -2.98
C ALA A 150 3.80 2.10 -2.33
N LYS A 151 4.77 2.74 -2.99
CA LYS A 151 6.20 2.62 -2.62
C LYS A 151 6.55 3.25 -1.28
N TYR A 152 5.92 4.37 -0.92
CA TYR A 152 6.28 5.16 0.26
C TYR A 152 5.84 4.50 1.56
N GLY A 153 4.64 3.91 1.56
CA GLY A 153 4.05 3.23 2.71
C GLY A 153 4.47 1.77 2.86
N LYS A 154 5.14 1.17 1.86
CA LYS A 154 5.53 -0.25 1.86
C LYS A 154 6.47 -0.65 3.02
N PRO A 155 7.54 0.10 3.35
CA PRO A 155 8.54 -0.38 4.31
C PRO A 155 8.04 -0.59 5.75
N ILE A 156 6.92 0.02 6.16
CA ILE A 156 6.34 -0.25 7.49
C ILE A 156 5.49 -1.52 7.47
N LEU A 157 4.78 -1.78 6.35
CA LEU A 157 3.99 -3.00 6.17
C LEU A 157 4.91 -4.23 6.19
N ASP A 158 6.01 -4.19 5.44
CA ASP A 158 7.01 -5.27 5.40
C ASP A 158 7.67 -5.57 6.76
N ARG A 159 7.69 -4.61 7.68
CA ARG A 159 8.32 -4.76 9.00
C ARG A 159 7.36 -5.26 10.08
N VAL A 160 6.08 -4.98 9.95
CA VAL A 160 5.10 -5.14 11.04
C VAL A 160 4.04 -6.17 10.70
N LEU A 161 3.50 -6.18 9.48
CA LEU A 161 2.38 -7.05 9.13
C LEU A 161 2.82 -8.51 8.99
N ARG A 162 2.13 -9.37 9.73
CA ARG A 162 2.23 -10.83 9.71
C ARG A 162 0.83 -11.44 9.79
N PRO A 163 0.63 -12.71 9.38
CA PRO A 163 -0.69 -13.36 9.43
C PRO A 163 -1.36 -13.32 10.82
N ASP A 164 -0.56 -13.42 11.89
CA ASP A 164 -1.00 -13.42 13.29
C ASP A 164 -1.19 -12.01 13.89
N THR A 165 -0.97 -10.95 13.11
CA THR A 165 -1.16 -9.57 13.57
C THR A 165 -2.63 -9.30 13.89
N SER A 166 -2.89 -8.63 15.02
CA SER A 166 -4.26 -8.26 15.40
C SER A 166 -4.86 -7.22 14.43
N LEU A 167 -6.19 -7.18 14.31
CA LEU A 167 -6.87 -6.22 13.43
C LEU A 167 -6.56 -4.76 13.80
N ASP A 168 -6.45 -4.45 15.10
CA ASP A 168 -6.12 -3.11 15.58
C ASP A 168 -4.68 -2.70 15.25
N GLU A 169 -3.71 -3.63 15.38
CA GLU A 169 -2.33 -3.36 14.99
C GLU A 169 -2.18 -3.21 13.48
N ALA A 170 -2.92 -4.00 12.70
CA ALA A 170 -2.93 -3.89 11.25
C ALA A 170 -3.58 -2.58 10.77
N ALA A 171 -4.69 -2.15 11.38
CA ALA A 171 -5.30 -0.86 11.13
C ALA A 171 -4.34 0.29 11.44
N LYS A 172 -3.67 0.24 12.60
CA LYS A 172 -2.63 1.20 12.98
C LYS A 172 -1.46 1.22 11.99
N CYS A 173 -1.00 0.05 11.56
CA CYS A 173 0.06 -0.08 10.56
C CYS A 173 -0.35 0.52 9.21
N ALA A 174 -1.59 0.29 8.75
CA ALA A 174 -2.12 0.88 7.53
C ALA A 174 -2.19 2.42 7.62
N LEU A 175 -2.58 2.98 8.77
CA LEU A 175 -2.58 4.43 8.97
C LEU A 175 -1.17 5.04 8.94
N ILE A 176 -0.18 4.37 9.54
CA ILE A 176 1.22 4.82 9.48
C ILE A 176 1.77 4.74 8.05
N SER A 177 1.42 3.68 7.33
CA SER A 177 1.72 3.52 5.90
C SER A 177 1.14 4.68 5.07
N MET A 178 -0.11 5.07 5.37
CA MET A 178 -0.78 6.20 4.73
C MET A 178 -0.14 7.54 5.10
N ASP A 179 0.24 7.79 6.37
CA ASP A 179 0.93 9.03 6.76
C ASP A 179 2.24 9.22 6.00
N SER A 180 3.05 8.16 5.90
CA SER A 180 4.31 8.18 5.15
C SER A 180 4.07 8.57 3.68
N THR A 181 2.99 8.05 3.09
CA THR A 181 2.62 8.32 1.70
C THR A 181 2.09 9.75 1.51
N LEU A 182 1.18 10.21 2.38
CA LEU A 182 0.64 11.58 2.36
C LEU A 182 1.75 12.65 2.48
N ARG A 183 2.79 12.39 3.27
CA ARG A 183 3.92 13.31 3.45
C ARG A 183 4.86 13.37 2.24
N SER A 184 4.93 12.29 1.47
CA SER A 184 5.92 12.14 0.40
C SER A 184 5.36 12.27 -1.00
N ASN A 185 4.03 12.20 -1.18
CA ASN A 185 3.40 12.28 -2.49
C ASN A 185 2.06 13.03 -2.43
N ILE A 186 2.03 14.23 -3.05
CA ILE A 186 0.85 15.11 -3.08
C ILE A 186 -0.36 14.53 -3.81
N SER A 187 -0.16 13.48 -4.60
CA SER A 187 -1.21 12.83 -5.38
C SER A 187 -2.13 11.93 -4.53
N VAL A 188 -1.74 11.68 -3.28
CA VAL A 188 -2.53 10.98 -2.27
C VAL A 188 -3.06 12.02 -1.29
N GLY A 189 -4.30 11.86 -0.83
CA GLY A 189 -4.90 12.89 0.02
C GLY A 189 -6.13 12.43 0.79
N LEU A 190 -6.37 13.16 1.89
CA LEU A 190 -7.56 13.03 2.73
C LEU A 190 -8.84 13.46 1.98
N PRO A 191 -10.02 13.03 2.47
CA PRO A 191 -10.23 12.06 3.55
C PRO A 191 -9.80 10.61 3.21
N LEU A 192 -9.77 9.74 4.21
CA LEU A 192 -9.58 8.29 4.05
C LEU A 192 -10.86 7.55 4.43
N ASP A 193 -11.09 6.42 3.78
CA ASP A 193 -12.09 5.44 4.22
C ASP A 193 -11.34 4.19 4.72
N MET A 194 -11.60 3.80 5.97
CA MET A 194 -11.06 2.58 6.60
C MET A 194 -12.20 1.62 6.90
N LEU A 195 -12.02 0.35 6.56
CA LEU A 195 -12.93 -0.74 6.92
C LEU A 195 -12.16 -1.87 7.57
N VAL A 196 -12.65 -2.34 8.72
CA VAL A 196 -12.15 -3.53 9.40
C VAL A 196 -13.25 -4.58 9.43
N TYR A 197 -12.89 -5.81 9.09
CA TYR A 197 -13.78 -6.96 9.04
C TYR A 197 -13.19 -8.07 9.89
N GLU A 198 -13.94 -8.51 10.91
CA GLU A 198 -13.61 -9.69 11.72
C GLU A 198 -14.07 -10.96 11.00
N SER A 199 -13.19 -11.97 10.93
CA SER A 199 -13.51 -13.21 10.23
C SER A 199 -14.75 -13.90 10.83
N GLY A 200 -15.64 -14.38 9.96
CA GLY A 200 -16.87 -15.04 10.37
C GLY A 200 -18.00 -14.10 10.82
N ALA A 201 -17.76 -12.78 10.93
CA ALA A 201 -18.81 -11.83 11.33
C ALA A 201 -19.90 -11.67 10.25
N LEU A 202 -19.55 -11.91 8.98
CA LEU A 202 -20.40 -11.78 7.77
C LEU A 202 -21.24 -10.49 7.74
N ARG A 203 -20.66 -9.42 8.29
CA ARG A 203 -21.13 -8.03 8.23
C ARG A 203 -19.93 -7.10 8.42
N VAL A 204 -20.04 -5.85 8.00
CA VAL A 204 -19.02 -4.83 8.30
C VAL A 204 -18.92 -4.65 9.81
N THR A 205 -17.73 -4.83 10.39
CA THR A 205 -17.55 -4.72 11.84
C THR A 205 -17.21 -3.31 12.28
N HIS A 206 -16.29 -2.65 11.58
CA HIS A 206 -15.94 -1.27 11.85
C HIS A 206 -15.71 -0.53 10.53
N PHE A 207 -16.15 0.72 10.50
CA PHE A 207 -15.92 1.65 9.41
C PHE A 207 -15.58 3.02 9.97
N ALA A 208 -14.58 3.69 9.41
CA ALA A 208 -14.18 5.03 9.80
C ALA A 208 -13.90 5.90 8.56
N HIS A 209 -14.53 7.08 8.53
CA HIS A 209 -14.18 8.16 7.62
C HIS A 209 -13.20 9.09 8.34
N ILE A 210 -11.99 9.25 7.80
CA ILE A 210 -10.87 9.92 8.47
C ILE A 210 -10.51 11.16 7.65
N ASP A 211 -10.95 12.33 8.13
CA ASP A 211 -10.61 13.62 7.56
C ASP A 211 -9.36 14.25 8.23
N GLU A 212 -9.11 15.52 7.94
CA GLU A 212 -8.03 16.31 8.56
C GLU A 212 -8.23 16.51 10.06
N ASP A 213 -9.47 16.37 10.53
CA ASP A 213 -9.87 16.67 11.89
C ASP A 213 -9.94 15.45 12.82
N ASN A 214 -9.78 14.25 12.27
CA ASN A 214 -9.79 13.01 13.04
C ASN A 214 -8.71 12.99 14.14
N GLU A 215 -9.15 13.01 15.40
CA GLU A 215 -8.25 13.10 16.57
C GLU A 215 -7.26 11.95 16.67
N TYR A 216 -7.71 10.72 16.38
CA TYR A 216 -6.86 9.53 16.46
C TYR A 216 -5.77 9.55 15.39
N PHE A 217 -6.11 9.93 14.16
CA PHE A 217 -5.13 10.03 13.09
C PHE A 217 -4.13 11.15 13.36
N ARG A 218 -4.56 12.32 13.85
CA ARG A 218 -3.63 13.38 14.29
C ARG A 218 -2.69 12.90 15.39
N MET A 219 -3.22 12.17 16.38
CA MET A 219 -2.44 11.59 17.47
C MET A 219 -1.37 10.60 16.97
N ILE A 220 -1.73 9.67 16.08
CA ILE A 220 -0.77 8.70 15.51
C ILE A 220 0.33 9.44 14.76
N ARG A 221 -0.02 10.37 13.87
CA ARG A 221 0.94 11.10 13.03
C ARG A 221 1.95 11.88 13.87
N LYS A 222 1.47 12.52 14.94
CA LYS A 222 2.33 13.25 15.89
C LYS A 222 3.25 12.28 16.63
N THR A 223 2.67 11.29 17.30
CA THR A 223 3.39 10.34 18.16
C THR A 223 4.43 9.55 17.36
N TRP A 224 4.07 9.04 16.19
CA TRP A 224 4.98 8.31 15.30
C TRP A 224 6.16 9.19 14.86
N GLY A 225 5.88 10.41 14.41
CA GLY A 225 6.94 11.34 13.99
C GLY A 225 7.87 11.77 15.12
N GLU A 226 7.37 11.91 16.35
CA GLU A 226 8.20 12.20 17.53
C GLU A 226 9.07 11.00 17.91
N ARG A 227 8.49 9.79 17.97
CA ARG A 227 9.23 8.56 18.30
C ARG A 227 10.28 8.21 17.26
N LEU A 228 10.02 8.40 15.96
CA LEU A 228 11.04 8.16 14.94
C LEU A 228 12.26 9.07 15.12
N ARG A 229 12.05 10.34 15.43
CA ARG A 229 13.16 11.28 15.68
C ARG A 229 13.92 10.91 16.94
N GLN A 230 13.22 10.46 17.98
CA GLN A 230 13.84 9.97 19.20
C GLN A 230 14.73 8.75 18.91
N VAL A 231 14.18 7.69 18.31
CA VAL A 231 14.95 6.48 17.98
C VAL A 231 16.12 6.82 17.04
N PHE A 232 15.92 7.70 16.07
CA PHE A 232 17.00 8.15 15.19
C PHE A 232 18.15 8.83 15.96
N GLY A 233 17.83 9.68 16.94
CA GLY A 233 18.84 10.33 17.79
C GLY A 233 19.52 9.40 18.80
N GLU A 234 18.93 8.23 19.09
CA GLU A 234 19.51 7.18 19.93
C GLU A 234 20.47 6.27 19.15
N ILE A 235 20.43 6.29 17.81
CA ILE A 235 21.39 5.56 16.97
C ILE A 235 22.75 6.24 17.10
N ALA A 236 23.77 5.46 17.49
CA ALA A 236 25.13 5.94 17.61
C ALA A 236 25.61 6.59 16.31
N ASP A 237 26.31 7.72 16.46
CA ASP A 237 26.89 8.43 15.32
C ASP A 237 27.79 7.49 14.50
N PRO A 238 27.81 7.64 13.16
CA PRO A 238 28.72 6.89 12.32
C PRO A 238 30.17 7.12 12.76
N SER A 239 30.92 6.06 13.07
CA SER A 239 32.34 6.18 13.37
C SER A 239 33.16 6.25 12.09
N TRP A 240 33.99 7.29 12.01
CA TRP A 240 34.85 7.60 10.88
C TRP A 240 36.30 7.31 11.25
N THR A 241 36.88 6.26 10.67
CA THR A 241 38.26 5.82 10.97
C THR A 241 39.16 6.00 9.76
N GLN A 242 40.44 6.30 9.93
CA GLN A 242 41.36 6.24 8.78
C GLN A 242 41.48 4.79 8.30
N ALA A 243 41.42 4.56 6.98
CA ALA A 243 41.48 3.20 6.40
C ALA A 243 42.71 2.38 6.85
N GLN A 244 43.80 3.07 7.22
CA GLN A 244 45.08 2.48 7.61
C GLN A 244 45.25 2.35 9.14
N SER A 245 44.28 2.79 9.95
CA SER A 245 44.39 2.66 11.40
C SER A 245 44.16 1.20 11.84
N THR A 246 44.87 0.79 12.89
CA THR A 246 44.77 -0.56 13.47
C THR A 246 43.39 -0.91 14.02
N GLY A 247 42.51 0.09 14.20
CA GLY A 247 41.11 -0.08 14.60
C GLY A 247 40.09 0.17 13.48
N SER A 248 40.52 0.27 12.22
CA SER A 248 39.58 0.43 11.10
C SER A 248 38.83 -0.87 10.81
N LEU A 249 37.50 -0.78 10.68
CA LEU A 249 36.65 -1.92 10.27
C LEU A 249 36.42 -1.97 8.76
N ALA A 250 37.11 -1.08 8.02
CA ALA A 250 37.14 -1.09 6.60
C ALA A 250 37.78 -2.42 6.12
N ALA A 251 37.04 -3.23 5.38
CA ALA A 251 37.56 -4.51 4.88
C ALA A 251 38.87 -4.31 4.11
N ALA A 252 39.91 -5.04 4.52
CA ALA A 252 41.23 -4.99 3.90
C ALA A 252 41.14 -5.37 2.41
N GLY A 253 41.71 -4.55 1.52
CA GLY A 253 41.75 -4.80 0.07
C GLY A 253 40.59 -4.22 -0.74
N ARG A 254 39.59 -3.54 -0.12
CA ARG A 254 38.60 -2.74 -0.87
C ARG A 254 39.13 -1.33 -1.16
N LEU A 255 38.87 -0.81 -2.36
CA LEU A 255 39.12 0.58 -2.72
C LEU A 255 38.12 1.48 -2.00
N HIS A 256 38.55 2.11 -0.90
CA HIS A 256 37.77 3.12 -0.16
C HIS A 256 38.03 4.55 -0.67
N GLN A 257 38.49 4.68 -1.91
CA GLN A 257 38.75 5.98 -2.53
C GLN A 257 37.62 6.36 -3.49
N PRO A 258 37.08 7.59 -3.40
CA PRO A 258 36.15 8.06 -4.41
C PRO A 258 36.86 8.14 -5.76
N HIS A 259 36.15 7.84 -6.84
CA HIS A 259 36.65 8.06 -8.19
C HIS A 259 36.81 9.57 -8.43
N ARG A 260 38.06 10.05 -8.52
CA ARG A 260 38.37 11.47 -8.71
C ARG A 260 38.61 11.75 -10.19
N LEU A 261 37.91 12.76 -10.71
CA LEU A 261 38.14 13.30 -12.04
C LEU A 261 39.04 14.54 -11.89
N THR A 262 40.28 14.49 -12.40
CA THR A 262 41.17 15.66 -12.46
C THR A 262 41.26 16.20 -13.88
N PRO A 263 41.08 17.52 -14.10
CA PRO A 263 41.40 18.12 -15.39
C PRO A 263 42.90 17.92 -15.70
N GLY A 264 43.23 17.27 -16.82
CA GLY A 264 44.61 17.14 -17.30
C GLY A 264 45.46 15.99 -16.72
N GLY A 265 44.87 15.03 -16.00
CA GLY A 265 45.56 13.79 -15.61
C GLY A 265 46.64 13.93 -14.51
N GLY A 266 46.75 15.10 -13.88
CA GLY A 266 47.67 15.30 -12.75
C GLY A 266 47.24 14.48 -11.52
N ALA A 267 48.14 13.63 -11.03
CA ALA A 267 47.99 12.93 -9.76
C ALA A 267 48.30 13.90 -8.61
N ALA A 268 47.26 14.42 -7.95
CA ALA A 268 47.42 15.10 -6.67
C ALA A 268 47.49 14.06 -5.54
N ASP A 269 48.47 14.17 -4.65
CA ASP A 269 48.64 13.27 -3.52
C ASP A 269 47.53 13.56 -2.48
N PRO A 270 46.56 12.65 -2.29
CA PRO A 270 45.36 12.97 -1.55
C PRO A 270 45.57 12.83 -0.03
N ALA A 271 45.00 13.76 0.74
CA ALA A 271 44.90 13.63 2.19
C ALA A 271 44.26 12.28 2.60
N PRO A 272 44.68 11.68 3.73
CA PRO A 272 44.17 10.39 4.18
C PRO A 272 42.67 10.47 4.43
N LEU A 273 41.91 9.61 3.73
CA LEU A 273 40.45 9.57 3.81
C LEU A 273 40.00 8.75 5.02
N GLN A 274 38.94 9.23 5.68
CA GLN A 274 38.21 8.46 6.67
C GLN A 274 37.22 7.51 5.97
N VAL A 275 37.05 6.32 6.54
CA VAL A 275 36.14 5.27 6.11
C VAL A 275 35.11 5.06 7.20
N LEU A 276 33.87 4.87 6.77
CA LEU A 276 32.74 4.54 7.63
C LEU A 276 32.91 3.12 8.20
N ALA A 277 32.98 3.00 9.52
CA ALA A 277 33.27 1.77 10.25
C ALA A 277 32.52 1.76 11.60
N GLN A 278 31.82 0.68 11.98
CA GLN A 278 31.06 0.59 13.24
C GLN A 278 31.75 -0.32 14.29
N ASP A 279 32.26 0.27 15.38
CA ASP A 279 33.10 -0.28 16.47
C ASP A 279 32.92 -1.78 16.86
N PRO A 280 34.00 -2.58 17.05
CA PRO A 280 33.90 -3.92 17.61
C PRO A 280 33.80 -3.86 19.15
N GLY A 281 32.62 -3.49 19.65
CA GLY A 281 32.21 -3.79 21.02
C GLY A 281 32.99 -3.08 22.14
N GLY A 282 32.73 -1.79 22.34
CA GLY A 282 32.67 -1.26 23.70
C GLY A 282 31.51 -1.92 24.46
N THR A 283 31.82 -2.60 25.56
CA THR A 283 30.86 -3.16 26.52
C THR A 283 29.65 -2.24 26.69
N GLN A 284 28.44 -2.75 26.43
CA GLN A 284 27.22 -2.22 27.04
C GLN A 284 27.37 -2.33 28.55
N ALA A 285 27.81 -1.25 29.19
CA ALA A 285 27.76 -1.10 30.64
C ALA A 285 26.54 -0.24 30.97
N SER A 286 25.50 -0.94 31.46
CA SER A 286 24.34 -0.51 32.27
C SER A 286 23.58 0.76 31.87
#